data_AF-A0A318UHR6-F1
#
_entry.id   AF-A0A318UHR6-F1
#
_cell.length_a   1.000
_cell.length_b   1.000
_cell.length_c   1.000
_cell.angle_alpha   90.00
_cell.angle_beta   90.00
_cell.angle_gamma   90.00
#
_symmetry.space_group_name_H-M   'P 1'
#
loop_
_entity.id
_entity.type
_entity.pdbx_description
1 polymer ?
#
loop_
_entity_poly.entity_id
_entity_poly.type
_entity_poly.pdbx_seq_one_letter_code
_entity_poly.pdbx_strand_id
1 'polypeptide(L)'
;MTMMQPITAKPGSVATSVSLDQITESAEFSFRSGGTDGVHAADLASTIRNTGGALDPVLLWQTQADEIGAEGVLILLDGAHRLAAYRSVQWSQPIPAIILIGMGRREALGAALKANSKRTRGLSQVERMDAAWRLVREPEKPRYKVREIAAWADVAGSTVDNMRARFKVMHEEGIEITGSWAWDRRTRVPGAEDEVWQLSEAQRNAEIDKLAGDLRDLLDRRKNPDRLILREEQAIWEAICVALGENTIKHMFGYLLGSEEAVDDWAALRKASEEALTLRAEDDDPEPQF
;
A
#
# COMPACT_ATOMS: atom_id res chain seq x y z
N MET A 1 -4.51 -33.53 30.24
CA MET A 1 -3.35 -33.33 29.34
C MET A 1 -3.57 -34.20 28.12
N THR A 2 -4.27 -33.67 27.12
CA THR A 2 -4.54 -34.39 25.87
C THR A 2 -3.37 -34.08 24.92
N MET A 3 -2.49 -35.05 24.73
CA MET A 3 -1.43 -34.94 23.72
C MET A 3 -2.08 -34.99 22.34
N MET A 4 -2.01 -33.87 21.61
CA MET A 4 -2.35 -33.81 20.21
C MET A 4 -1.26 -34.53 19.43
N GLN A 5 -1.62 -35.60 18.71
CA GLN A 5 -0.66 -36.31 17.87
C GLN A 5 -0.26 -35.46 16.66
N PRO A 6 1.01 -35.51 16.22
CA PRO A 6 1.45 -34.81 15.02
C PRO A 6 0.84 -35.50 13.81
N ILE A 7 -0.13 -34.84 13.18
CA ILE A 7 -0.68 -35.28 11.90
C ILE A 7 0.41 -35.05 10.86
N THR A 8 1.10 -36.11 10.46
CA THR A 8 1.95 -36.13 9.26
C THR A 8 1.05 -35.99 8.03
N ALA A 9 0.61 -34.76 7.76
CA ALA A 9 -0.23 -34.43 6.61
C ALA A 9 0.65 -34.28 5.37
N LYS A 10 0.18 -34.86 4.25
CA LYS A 10 0.71 -34.55 2.92
C LYS A 10 0.61 -33.04 2.66
N PRO A 11 1.56 -32.42 1.93
CA PRO A 11 1.46 -31.02 1.56
C PRO A 11 0.12 -30.75 0.86
N GLY A 12 -0.67 -29.81 1.37
CA GLY A 12 -2.03 -29.59 0.88
C GLY A 12 -2.72 -28.40 1.52
N SER A 13 -3.84 -27.99 0.91
CA SER A 13 -4.72 -26.94 1.44
C SER A 13 -5.92 -27.56 2.16
N VAL A 14 -6.20 -27.13 3.38
CA VAL A 14 -7.36 -27.56 4.17
C VAL A 14 -8.28 -26.37 4.40
N ALA A 15 -9.54 -26.47 3.98
CA ALA A 15 -10.57 -25.51 4.35
C ALA A 15 -11.14 -25.86 5.74
N THR A 16 -11.08 -24.93 6.68
CA THR A 16 -11.56 -25.12 8.06
C THR A 16 -12.00 -23.78 8.65
N SER A 17 -12.47 -23.77 9.89
CA SER A 17 -12.70 -22.54 10.65
C SER A 17 -11.65 -22.39 11.75
N VAL A 18 -11.16 -21.17 11.95
CA VAL A 18 -10.05 -20.85 12.88
C VAL A 18 -10.47 -19.69 13.77
N SER A 19 -10.06 -19.73 15.04
CA SER A 19 -10.33 -18.62 15.97
C SER A 19 -9.32 -17.48 15.78
N LEU A 20 -9.75 -16.24 15.97
CA LEU A 20 -8.94 -15.05 15.67
C LEU A 20 -7.63 -14.98 16.49
N ASP A 21 -7.65 -15.51 17.71
CA ASP A 21 -6.51 -15.58 18.64
C ASP A 21 -5.42 -16.57 18.19
N GLN A 22 -5.76 -17.49 17.28
CA GLN A 22 -4.83 -18.47 16.75
C GLN A 22 -4.03 -17.94 15.54
N ILE A 23 -4.41 -16.79 15.00
CA ILE A 23 -3.84 -16.22 13.78
C ILE A 23 -2.76 -15.19 14.14
N THR A 24 -1.55 -15.42 13.61
CA THR A 24 -0.41 -14.52 13.74
C THR A 24 -0.20 -13.74 12.45
N GLU A 25 -0.01 -12.43 12.56
CA GLU A 25 0.40 -11.58 11.44
C GLU A 25 1.92 -11.44 11.43
N SER A 26 2.52 -11.56 10.25
CA SER A 26 3.95 -11.37 10.05
C SER A 26 4.18 -10.35 8.94
N ALA A 27 5.01 -9.35 9.23
CA ALA A 27 5.45 -8.36 8.26
C ALA A 27 6.13 -9.02 7.04
N GLU A 28 6.68 -10.23 7.22
CA GLU A 28 7.31 -10.94 6.12
C GLU A 28 6.33 -11.37 5.03
N PHE A 29 5.07 -11.60 5.37
CA PHE A 29 4.03 -12.01 4.42
C PHE A 29 3.11 -10.86 4.02
N SER A 30 3.34 -9.65 4.55
CA SER A 30 2.68 -8.43 4.12
C SER A 30 3.44 -7.78 2.97
N PHE A 31 2.79 -7.64 1.82
CA PHE A 31 3.35 -7.01 0.61
C PHE A 31 2.79 -5.61 0.32
N ARG A 32 1.85 -5.12 1.14
CA ARG A 32 1.28 -3.77 0.99
C ARG A 32 2.09 -2.75 1.76
N SER A 33 2.48 -1.66 1.11
CA SER A 33 3.31 -0.60 1.70
C SER A 33 2.56 0.28 2.70
N GLY A 34 1.22 0.36 2.61
CA GLY A 34 0.36 1.16 3.49
C GLY A 34 -0.38 0.39 4.59
N GLY A 35 -0.12 -0.91 4.75
CA GLY A 35 -0.88 -1.75 5.69
C GLY A 35 -2.36 -1.92 5.33
N THR A 36 -3.22 -2.00 6.34
CA THR A 36 -4.65 -2.23 6.20
C THR A 36 -5.42 -0.92 5.97
N ASP A 37 -5.96 -0.73 4.77
CA ASP A 37 -6.91 0.35 4.44
C ASP A 37 -8.12 0.34 5.42
N GLY A 38 -8.17 1.35 6.29
CA GLY A 38 -9.17 1.48 7.34
C GLY A 38 -10.59 1.70 6.81
N VAL A 39 -10.75 2.36 5.66
CA VAL A 39 -12.07 2.58 5.04
C VAL A 39 -12.63 1.25 4.58
N HIS A 40 -11.82 0.45 3.88
CA HIS A 40 -12.26 -0.86 3.42
C HIS A 40 -12.54 -1.84 4.56
N ALA A 41 -11.72 -1.81 5.62
CA ALA A 41 -11.98 -2.62 6.81
C ALA A 41 -13.30 -2.23 7.48
N ALA A 42 -13.65 -0.93 7.51
CA ALA A 42 -14.91 -0.44 8.04
C ALA A 42 -16.13 -0.86 7.19
N ASP A 43 -16.00 -0.91 5.87
CA ASP A 43 -17.06 -1.43 4.97
C ASP A 43 -17.32 -2.92 5.23
N LEU A 44 -16.24 -3.71 5.36
CA LEU A 44 -16.33 -5.13 5.68
C LEU A 44 -16.91 -5.36 7.08
N ALA A 45 -16.53 -4.55 8.06
CA ALA A 45 -17.10 -4.58 9.40
C ALA A 45 -18.61 -4.29 9.40
N SER A 46 -19.03 -3.31 8.59
CA SER A 46 -20.45 -2.99 8.40
C SER A 46 -21.19 -4.14 7.73
N THR A 47 -20.57 -4.82 6.77
CA THR A 47 -21.13 -6.03 6.15
C THR A 47 -21.34 -7.15 7.18
N ILE A 48 -20.36 -7.39 8.08
CA ILE A 48 -20.50 -8.39 9.14
C ILE A 48 -21.66 -8.03 10.07
N ARG A 49 -21.76 -6.77 10.50
CA ARG A 49 -22.86 -6.30 11.37
C ARG A 49 -24.24 -6.46 10.72
N ASN A 50 -24.34 -6.15 9.43
CA ASN A 50 -25.61 -6.17 8.71
C ASN A 50 -26.09 -7.59 8.37
N THR A 51 -25.16 -8.48 8.03
CA THR A 51 -25.50 -9.85 7.61
C THR A 51 -25.51 -10.85 8.77
N GLY A 52 -24.78 -10.55 9.85
CA GLY A 52 -24.50 -11.52 10.92
C GLY A 52 -23.70 -12.74 10.44
N GLY A 53 -23.16 -12.68 9.22
CA GLY A 53 -22.50 -13.79 8.53
C GLY A 53 -20.99 -13.61 8.46
N ALA A 54 -20.30 -14.74 8.33
CA ALA A 54 -18.86 -14.75 8.08
C ALA A 54 -18.54 -14.28 6.64
N LEU A 55 -17.47 -13.50 6.52
CA LEU A 55 -16.84 -13.12 5.25
C LEU A 55 -16.13 -14.31 4.58
N ASP A 56 -15.69 -14.10 3.34
CA ASP A 56 -14.88 -15.05 2.58
C ASP A 56 -13.64 -15.54 3.34
N PRO A 57 -13.18 -16.78 3.07
CA PRO A 57 -12.05 -17.37 3.79
C PRO A 57 -10.76 -16.53 3.76
N VAL A 58 -10.05 -16.50 4.88
CA VAL A 58 -8.67 -16.00 4.95
C VAL A 58 -7.69 -17.10 4.52
N LEU A 59 -6.53 -16.72 3.96
CA LEU A 59 -5.49 -17.68 3.60
C LEU A 59 -4.43 -17.69 4.71
N LEU A 60 -4.16 -18.86 5.25
CA LEU A 60 -3.22 -19.09 6.33
C LEU A 60 -2.15 -20.10 5.92
N TRP A 61 -0.99 -20.03 6.55
CA TRP A 61 0.07 -21.01 6.44
C TRP A 61 0.45 -21.53 7.82
N GLN A 62 0.56 -22.84 7.95
CA GLN A 62 1.02 -23.47 9.19
C GLN A 62 2.54 -23.70 9.14
N THR A 63 3.27 -23.09 10.08
CA THR A 63 4.73 -23.21 10.18
C THR A 63 5.16 -24.64 10.53
N GLN A 64 6.33 -25.04 10.01
CA GLN A 64 7.01 -26.27 10.40
C GLN A 64 8.07 -26.00 11.47
N ALA A 65 8.51 -27.04 12.18
CA ALA A 65 9.44 -26.94 13.31
C ALA A 65 10.78 -26.22 13.02
N ASP A 66 11.18 -26.14 11.74
CA ASP A 66 12.44 -25.54 11.30
C ASP A 66 12.28 -24.13 10.69
N GLU A 67 11.08 -23.55 10.68
CA GLU A 67 10.79 -22.27 10.03
C GLU A 67 10.09 -21.28 10.98
N ILE A 68 10.62 -20.04 11.06
CA ILE A 68 10.10 -18.87 11.79
C ILE A 68 9.21 -19.21 13.00
N GLY A 69 9.83 -19.47 14.16
CA GLY A 69 9.13 -19.62 15.43
C GLY A 69 8.88 -21.07 15.84
N ALA A 70 7.77 -21.31 16.54
CA ALA A 70 7.37 -22.64 17.00
C ALA A 70 6.59 -23.39 15.91
N GLU A 71 6.67 -24.72 15.92
CA GLU A 71 5.89 -25.57 15.02
C GLU A 71 4.38 -25.35 15.21
N GLY A 72 3.64 -25.26 14.10
CA GLY A 72 2.18 -25.23 14.12
C GLY A 72 1.53 -23.84 14.25
N VAL A 73 2.31 -22.75 14.18
CA VAL A 73 1.80 -21.38 14.18
C VAL A 73 1.07 -21.08 12.87
N LEU A 74 -0.11 -20.45 12.94
CA LEU A 74 -0.88 -20.06 11.76
C LEU A 74 -0.55 -18.61 11.37
N ILE A 75 0.22 -18.44 10.30
CA ILE A 75 0.60 -17.13 9.76
C ILE A 75 -0.39 -16.70 8.67
N LEU A 76 -0.86 -15.45 8.75
CA LEU A 76 -1.72 -14.85 7.73
C LEU A 76 -0.96 -14.59 6.43
N LEU A 77 -1.48 -15.12 5.32
CA LEU A 77 -0.95 -14.90 3.96
C LEU A 77 -1.83 -13.95 3.12
N ASP A 78 -3.16 -14.01 3.28
CA ASP A 78 -4.12 -13.12 2.64
C ASP A 78 -5.37 -12.90 3.50
N GLY A 79 -5.96 -11.71 3.41
CA GLY A 79 -7.18 -11.34 4.12
C GLY A 79 -6.98 -10.41 5.31
N ALA A 80 -5.91 -9.60 5.34
CA ALA A 80 -5.64 -8.64 6.42
C ALA A 80 -6.83 -7.70 6.70
N HIS A 81 -7.51 -7.18 5.65
CA HIS A 81 -8.71 -6.36 5.82
C HIS A 81 -9.88 -7.14 6.43
N ARG A 82 -10.06 -8.42 6.06
CA ARG A 82 -11.09 -9.28 6.65
C ARG A 82 -10.80 -9.52 8.13
N LEU A 83 -9.54 -9.78 8.48
CA LEU A 83 -9.11 -9.97 9.85
C LEU A 83 -9.31 -8.70 10.70
N ALA A 84 -8.94 -7.53 10.15
CA ALA A 84 -9.17 -6.24 10.80
C ALA A 84 -10.67 -5.97 11.01
N ALA A 85 -11.51 -6.28 10.02
CA ALA A 85 -12.96 -6.15 10.13
C ALA A 85 -13.54 -7.03 11.26
N TYR A 86 -13.17 -8.32 11.32
CA TYR A 86 -13.60 -9.21 12.40
C TYR A 86 -13.20 -8.72 13.79
N ARG A 87 -11.97 -8.21 13.93
CA ARG A 87 -11.50 -7.63 15.20
C ARG A 87 -12.26 -6.37 15.58
N SER A 88 -12.58 -5.51 14.61
CA SER A 88 -13.30 -4.25 14.87
C SER A 88 -14.73 -4.46 15.37
N VAL A 89 -15.36 -5.58 15.02
CA VAL A 89 -16.72 -5.95 15.48
C VAL A 89 -16.70 -6.92 16.65
N GLN A 90 -15.52 -7.20 17.24
CA GLN A 90 -15.34 -8.15 18.33
C GLN A 90 -15.95 -9.53 18.03
N TRP A 91 -15.77 -10.00 16.80
CA TRP A 91 -16.33 -11.27 16.35
C TRP A 91 -15.80 -12.43 17.21
N SER A 92 -16.71 -13.21 17.81
CA SER A 92 -16.36 -14.27 18.75
C SER A 92 -16.41 -15.67 18.16
N GLN A 93 -16.98 -15.84 16.96
CA GLN A 93 -17.09 -17.16 16.33
C GLN A 93 -15.84 -17.48 15.49
N PRO A 94 -15.53 -18.77 15.28
CA PRO A 94 -14.50 -19.16 14.32
C PRO A 94 -14.76 -18.58 12.92
N ILE A 95 -13.70 -18.10 12.26
CA ILE A 95 -13.78 -17.53 10.91
C ILE A 95 -13.37 -18.56 9.85
N PRO A 96 -13.96 -18.55 8.65
CA PRO A 96 -13.54 -19.43 7.56
C PRO A 96 -12.08 -19.16 7.15
N ALA A 97 -11.31 -20.22 6.98
CA ALA A 97 -9.91 -20.15 6.59
C ALA A 97 -9.50 -21.30 5.66
N ILE A 98 -8.53 -21.03 4.79
CA ILE A 98 -7.83 -22.03 4.00
C ILE A 98 -6.41 -22.10 4.55
N ILE A 99 -6.03 -23.23 5.12
CA ILE A 99 -4.71 -23.45 5.72
C ILE A 99 -3.83 -24.24 4.75
N LEU A 100 -2.67 -23.69 4.42
CA LEU A 100 -1.61 -24.39 3.71
C LEU A 100 -0.77 -25.16 4.74
N ILE A 101 -0.81 -26.49 4.67
CA ILE A 101 -0.13 -27.40 5.60
C ILE A 101 0.97 -28.13 4.85
N GLY A 102 2.12 -28.33 5.51
CA GLY A 102 3.24 -29.09 4.95
C GLY A 102 3.97 -28.38 3.80
N MET A 103 3.72 -27.08 3.62
CA MET A 103 4.44 -26.22 2.67
C MET A 103 5.57 -25.51 3.39
N GLY A 104 6.72 -25.40 2.73
CA GLY A 104 7.84 -24.62 3.24
C GLY A 104 7.61 -23.11 3.06
N ARG A 105 8.39 -22.30 3.77
CA ARG A 105 8.31 -20.84 3.77
C ARG A 105 8.30 -20.25 2.37
N ARG A 106 9.15 -20.78 1.48
CA ARG A 106 9.24 -20.37 0.07
C ARG A 106 7.92 -20.52 -0.68
N GLU A 107 7.22 -21.62 -0.47
CA GLU A 107 5.95 -21.93 -1.13
C GLU A 107 4.83 -21.06 -0.54
N ALA A 108 4.83 -20.87 0.78
CA ALA A 108 3.92 -19.97 1.47
C ALA A 108 4.05 -18.52 1.00
N LEU A 109 5.28 -18.03 0.83
CA LEU A 109 5.55 -16.67 0.36
C LEU A 109 5.05 -16.48 -1.09
N GLY A 110 5.27 -17.48 -1.94
CA GLY A 110 4.72 -17.51 -3.30
C GLY A 110 3.19 -17.55 -3.34
N ALA A 111 2.57 -18.30 -2.44
CA ALA A 111 1.12 -18.38 -2.31
C ALA A 111 0.51 -17.05 -1.83
N ALA A 112 1.11 -16.41 -0.84
CA ALA A 112 0.72 -15.07 -0.37
C ALA A 112 0.77 -14.06 -1.52
N LEU A 113 1.88 -14.02 -2.26
CA LEU A 113 2.04 -13.06 -3.35
C LEU A 113 1.04 -13.32 -4.49
N LYS A 114 0.80 -14.59 -4.84
CA LYS A 114 -0.17 -14.99 -5.87
C LYS A 114 -1.63 -14.71 -5.47
N ALA A 115 -1.96 -14.84 -4.19
CA ALA A 115 -3.29 -14.46 -3.68
C ALA A 115 -3.51 -12.94 -3.83
N ASN A 116 -2.48 -12.15 -3.53
CA ASN A 116 -2.52 -10.69 -3.60
C ASN A 116 -2.42 -10.11 -5.03
N SER A 117 -2.01 -10.87 -6.04
CA SER A 117 -1.89 -10.38 -7.43
C SER A 117 -3.19 -10.48 -8.26
N LYS A 118 -4.22 -11.21 -7.79
CA LYS A 118 -5.52 -11.32 -8.49
C LYS A 118 -6.31 -10.00 -8.47
N ARG A 119 -6.94 -9.66 -9.61
CA ARG A 119 -7.45 -8.31 -9.96
C ARG A 119 -8.68 -7.78 -9.20
N THR A 120 -9.17 -8.42 -8.15
CA THR A 120 -10.38 -7.91 -7.45
C THR A 120 -10.07 -6.72 -6.52
N ARG A 121 -8.88 -6.70 -5.91
CA ARG A 121 -8.21 -5.54 -5.25
C ARG A 121 -6.70 -5.82 -5.17
N GLY A 122 -6.08 -6.23 -6.27
CA GLY A 122 -4.69 -6.70 -6.29
C GLY A 122 -3.67 -5.62 -5.91
N LEU A 123 -2.43 -6.02 -5.63
CA LEU A 123 -1.29 -5.09 -5.46
C LEU A 123 -1.25 -4.09 -6.63
N SER A 124 -0.96 -2.82 -6.38
CA SER A 124 -0.67 -1.84 -7.42
C SER A 124 0.55 -2.24 -8.24
N GLN A 125 0.75 -1.62 -9.41
CA GLN A 125 1.95 -1.90 -10.22
C GLN A 125 3.24 -1.59 -9.43
N VAL A 126 3.26 -0.56 -8.59
CA VAL A 126 4.42 -0.22 -7.75
C VAL A 126 4.67 -1.31 -6.72
N GLU A 127 3.63 -1.71 -5.98
CA GLU A 127 3.73 -2.78 -4.97
C GLU A 127 4.15 -4.12 -5.58
N ARG A 128 3.68 -4.47 -6.78
CA ARG A 128 4.13 -5.68 -7.50
C ARG A 128 5.63 -5.65 -7.80
N MET A 129 6.14 -4.48 -8.22
CA MET A 129 7.56 -4.31 -8.53
C MET A 129 8.41 -4.35 -7.27
N ASP A 130 7.96 -3.74 -6.17
CA ASP A 130 8.65 -3.76 -4.87
C ASP A 130 8.62 -5.16 -4.25
N ALA A 131 7.52 -5.91 -4.40
CA ALA A 131 7.44 -7.31 -3.99
C ALA A 131 8.40 -8.20 -4.79
N ALA A 132 8.46 -8.03 -6.12
CA ALA A 132 9.44 -8.73 -6.95
C ALA A 132 10.88 -8.38 -6.53
N TRP A 133 11.15 -7.11 -6.26
CA TRP A 133 12.45 -6.64 -5.80
C TRP A 133 12.84 -7.24 -4.45
N ARG A 134 11.90 -7.35 -3.51
CA ARG A 134 12.09 -8.04 -2.24
C ARG A 134 12.49 -9.51 -2.45
N LEU A 135 11.79 -10.25 -3.32
CA LEU A 135 12.12 -11.65 -3.61
C LEU A 135 13.51 -11.84 -4.26
N VAL A 136 14.00 -10.87 -5.02
CA VAL A 136 15.35 -10.90 -5.60
C VAL A 136 16.43 -10.80 -4.52
N ARG A 137 16.14 -10.06 -3.44
CA ARG A 137 17.07 -9.76 -2.35
C ARG A 137 17.05 -10.77 -1.21
N GLU A 138 15.98 -11.56 -1.12
CA GLU A 138 15.83 -12.58 -0.08
C GLU A 138 17.03 -13.55 -0.10
N PRO A 139 17.70 -13.80 1.04
CA PRO A 139 18.90 -14.64 1.12
C PRO A 139 18.63 -16.15 1.04
N GLU A 140 17.51 -16.55 0.45
CA GLU A 140 17.04 -17.93 0.33
C GLU A 140 18.00 -18.79 -0.52
N LYS A 141 18.28 -20.02 -0.07
CA LYS A 141 19.11 -21.01 -0.78
C LYS A 141 18.32 -22.31 -1.03
N PRO A 142 18.14 -22.75 -2.28
CA PRO A 142 18.58 -22.10 -3.53
C PRO A 142 17.82 -20.79 -3.80
N ARG A 143 18.38 -19.86 -4.58
CA ARG A 143 17.67 -18.62 -4.93
C ARG A 143 16.35 -18.91 -5.67
N TYR A 144 15.38 -18.01 -5.55
CA TYR A 144 14.17 -18.01 -6.39
C TYR A 144 14.54 -18.03 -7.87
N LYS A 145 13.78 -18.71 -8.75
CA LYS A 145 14.00 -18.66 -10.20
C LYS A 145 13.31 -17.42 -10.78
N VAL A 146 13.83 -16.87 -11.87
CA VAL A 146 13.22 -15.70 -12.56
C VAL A 146 11.75 -15.94 -12.88
N ARG A 147 11.44 -17.11 -13.46
CA ARG A 147 10.07 -17.52 -13.78
C ARG A 147 9.14 -17.61 -12.56
N GLU A 148 9.68 -17.94 -11.38
CA GLU A 148 8.88 -18.06 -10.15
C GLU A 148 8.50 -16.67 -9.64
N ILE A 149 9.49 -15.77 -9.52
CA ILE A 149 9.27 -14.38 -9.10
C ILE A 149 8.29 -13.69 -10.06
N ALA A 150 8.51 -13.81 -11.37
CA ALA A 150 7.66 -13.22 -12.40
C ALA A 150 6.21 -13.70 -12.29
N ALA A 151 6.01 -15.02 -12.10
CA ALA A 151 4.68 -15.61 -11.99
C ALA A 151 3.96 -15.24 -10.68
N TRP A 152 4.68 -15.13 -9.56
CA TRP A 152 4.07 -14.79 -8.28
C TRP A 152 3.73 -13.30 -8.20
N ALA A 153 4.68 -12.44 -8.57
CA ALA A 153 4.54 -10.98 -8.51
C ALA A 153 3.73 -10.37 -9.66
N ASP A 154 3.41 -11.15 -10.70
CA ASP A 154 2.76 -10.69 -11.94
C ASP A 154 3.54 -9.56 -12.64
N VAL A 155 4.83 -9.82 -12.90
CA VAL A 155 5.76 -8.92 -13.60
C VAL A 155 6.47 -9.65 -14.74
N ALA A 156 7.01 -8.90 -15.72
CA ALA A 156 7.76 -9.50 -16.82
C ALA A 156 9.08 -10.14 -16.34
N GLY A 157 9.48 -11.27 -16.93
CA GLY A 157 10.74 -11.95 -16.61
C GLY A 157 11.97 -11.06 -16.84
N SER A 158 11.97 -10.27 -17.91
CA SER A 158 13.05 -9.31 -18.22
C SER A 158 13.22 -8.23 -17.13
N THR A 159 12.14 -7.86 -16.44
CA THR A 159 12.20 -6.96 -15.28
C THR A 159 12.99 -7.60 -14.14
N VAL A 160 12.74 -8.88 -13.85
CA VAL A 160 13.44 -9.63 -12.79
C VAL A 160 14.92 -9.82 -13.14
N ASP A 161 15.25 -10.05 -14.42
CA ASP A 161 16.64 -10.11 -14.88
C ASP A 161 17.36 -8.77 -14.66
N ASN A 162 16.71 -7.66 -15.00
CA ASN A 162 17.24 -6.31 -14.73
C ASN A 162 17.44 -6.09 -13.22
N MET A 163 16.46 -6.43 -12.39
CA MET A 163 16.56 -6.36 -10.94
C MET A 163 17.79 -7.15 -10.43
N ARG A 164 18.02 -8.37 -10.92
CA ARG A 164 19.20 -9.17 -10.52
C ARG A 164 20.51 -8.52 -10.91
N ALA A 165 20.61 -8.01 -12.13
CA ALA A 165 21.79 -7.28 -12.59
C ALA A 165 22.04 -6.07 -11.69
N ARG A 166 20.99 -5.30 -11.37
CA ARG A 166 21.08 -4.14 -10.48
C ARG A 166 21.46 -4.52 -9.06
N PHE A 167 20.86 -5.57 -8.49
CA PHE A 167 21.20 -6.06 -7.14
C PHE A 167 22.66 -6.47 -7.03
N LYS A 168 23.21 -7.13 -8.07
CA LYS A 168 24.62 -7.48 -8.13
C LYS A 168 25.50 -6.22 -8.09
N VAL A 169 25.20 -5.24 -8.94
CA VAL A 169 25.93 -3.96 -8.98
C VAL A 169 25.84 -3.24 -7.63
N MET A 170 24.64 -3.10 -7.05
CA MET A 170 24.48 -2.44 -5.74
C MET A 170 25.25 -3.16 -4.63
N HIS A 171 25.31 -4.49 -4.66
CA HIS A 171 26.08 -5.27 -3.69
C HIS A 171 27.59 -5.14 -3.88
N GLU A 172 28.07 -5.12 -5.13
CA GLU A 172 29.49 -4.95 -5.47
C GLU A 172 29.98 -3.52 -5.18
N GLU A 173 29.14 -2.51 -5.41
CA GLU A 173 29.44 -1.09 -5.18
C GLU A 173 29.11 -0.62 -3.75
N GLY A 174 28.52 -1.48 -2.91
CA GLY A 174 28.13 -1.14 -1.53
C GLY A 174 27.01 -0.10 -1.43
N ILE A 175 26.16 0.02 -2.45
CA ILE A 175 25.03 0.96 -2.47
C ILE A 175 23.93 0.46 -1.53
N GLU A 176 23.44 1.34 -0.66
CA GLU A 176 22.31 1.05 0.23
C GLU A 176 21.04 0.76 -0.55
N ILE A 177 20.31 -0.28 -0.13
CA ILE A 177 19.10 -0.75 -0.80
C ILE A 177 17.88 -0.32 0.00
N THR A 178 17.09 0.58 -0.58
CA THR A 178 15.91 1.16 0.09
C THR A 178 14.74 0.17 0.17
N GLY A 179 14.69 -0.80 -0.75
CA GLY A 179 13.61 -1.75 -0.86
C GLY A 179 12.48 -1.31 -1.78
N SER A 180 12.54 -0.09 -2.32
CA SER A 180 11.66 0.36 -3.40
C SER A 180 12.39 0.31 -4.73
N TRP A 181 11.85 -0.47 -5.67
CA TRP A 181 12.43 -0.64 -6.99
C TRP A 181 12.50 0.68 -7.77
N ALA A 182 11.52 1.57 -7.58
CA ALA A 182 11.50 2.85 -8.27
C ALA A 182 12.73 3.71 -7.96
N TRP A 183 13.23 3.61 -6.73
CA TRP A 183 14.44 4.28 -6.24
C TRP A 183 15.69 3.47 -6.58
N ASP A 184 15.72 2.18 -6.25
CA ASP A 184 16.91 1.33 -6.35
C ASP A 184 17.34 1.06 -7.81
N ARG A 185 16.41 1.14 -8.77
CA ARG A 185 16.73 1.00 -10.21
C ARG A 185 17.57 2.15 -10.77
N ARG A 186 17.63 3.29 -10.09
CA ARG A 186 18.39 4.46 -10.54
C ARG A 186 19.82 4.35 -9.98
N THR A 187 20.82 4.53 -10.85
CA THR A 187 22.19 4.70 -10.40
C THR A 187 22.33 6.09 -9.80
N ARG A 188 22.29 6.17 -8.47
CA ARG A 188 22.68 7.38 -7.75
C ARG A 188 24.18 7.36 -7.60
N VAL A 189 24.85 8.35 -8.18
CA VAL A 189 26.23 8.65 -7.84
C VAL A 189 26.18 9.27 -6.44
N PRO A 190 26.90 8.75 -5.43
CA PRO A 190 27.03 9.42 -4.14
C PRO A 190 27.46 10.88 -4.36
N GLY A 191 26.66 11.85 -3.91
CA GLY A 191 26.86 13.28 -4.16
C GLY A 191 25.98 13.91 -5.26
N ALA A 192 25.27 13.12 -6.08
CA ALA A 192 24.35 13.68 -7.08
C ALA A 192 23.05 14.26 -6.46
N GLU A 193 22.72 13.89 -5.23
CA GLU A 193 21.64 14.57 -4.47
C GLU A 193 22.09 15.92 -3.91
N ASP A 194 23.39 16.09 -3.64
CA ASP A 194 23.95 17.40 -3.25
C ASP A 194 24.01 18.37 -4.44
N GLU A 195 23.94 17.88 -5.69
CA GLU A 195 23.89 18.74 -6.89
C GLU A 195 22.53 19.44 -7.09
N VAL A 196 21.42 18.87 -6.62
CA VAL A 196 20.11 19.57 -6.61
C VAL A 196 20.13 20.75 -5.63
N TRP A 197 20.95 20.66 -4.58
CA TRP A 197 21.22 21.74 -3.63
C TRP A 197 22.32 22.72 -4.10
N GLN A 198 22.91 22.49 -5.28
CA GLN A 198 23.92 23.36 -5.91
C GLN A 198 23.43 24.02 -7.21
N LEU A 199 22.12 24.03 -7.48
CA LEU A 199 21.60 24.94 -8.49
C LEU A 199 21.98 26.36 -8.08
N SER A 200 22.77 27.04 -8.91
CA SER A 200 22.92 28.48 -8.77
C SER A 200 21.54 29.13 -8.79
N GLU A 201 21.37 30.28 -8.14
CA GLU A 201 20.08 30.99 -8.15
C GLU A 201 19.52 31.17 -9.57
N ALA A 202 20.40 31.39 -10.56
CA ALA A 202 20.03 31.49 -11.96
C ALA A 202 19.44 30.18 -12.52
N GLN A 203 20.05 29.04 -12.23
CA GLN A 203 19.55 27.73 -12.67
C GLN A 203 18.26 27.35 -11.92
N ARG A 204 18.20 27.65 -10.62
CA ARG A 204 16.99 27.45 -9.82
C ARG A 204 15.82 28.26 -10.38
N ASN A 205 16.05 29.53 -10.72
CA ASN A 205 15.03 30.38 -11.31
C ASN A 205 14.61 29.87 -12.71
N ALA A 206 15.55 29.41 -13.53
CA ALA A 206 15.23 28.84 -14.84
C ALA A 206 14.35 27.58 -14.75
N GLU A 207 14.63 26.69 -13.80
CA GLU A 207 13.79 25.50 -13.57
C GLU A 207 12.42 25.88 -12.98
N ILE A 208 12.34 26.90 -12.11
CA ILE A 208 11.07 27.46 -11.63
C ILE A 208 10.25 28.01 -12.81
N ASP A 209 10.87 28.77 -13.71
CA ASP A 209 10.20 29.34 -14.87
C ASP A 209 9.67 28.27 -15.81
N LYS A 210 10.45 27.20 -16.03
CA LYS A 210 10.04 26.05 -16.82
C LYS A 210 8.84 25.34 -16.20
N LEU A 211 8.90 25.03 -14.90
CA LEU A 211 7.80 24.40 -14.19
C LEU A 211 6.53 25.28 -14.20
N ALA A 212 6.69 26.60 -14.02
CA ALA A 212 5.58 27.55 -14.12
C ALA A 212 4.99 27.59 -15.54
N GLY A 213 5.83 27.44 -16.57
CA GLY A 213 5.42 27.26 -17.97
C GLY A 213 4.56 26.02 -18.17
N ASP A 214 5.04 24.87 -17.70
CA ASP A 214 4.34 23.58 -17.82
C ASP A 214 2.97 23.62 -17.11
N LEU A 215 2.91 24.22 -15.90
CA LEU A 215 1.67 24.40 -15.16
C LEU A 215 0.68 25.33 -15.90
N ARG A 216 1.17 26.45 -16.44
CA ARG A 216 0.33 27.36 -17.23
C ARG A 216 -0.24 26.66 -18.46
N ASP A 217 0.57 25.86 -19.14
CA ASP A 217 0.15 25.11 -20.33
C ASP A 217 -0.87 24.02 -20.00
N LEU A 218 -0.71 23.34 -18.85
CA LEU A 218 -1.66 22.35 -18.36
C LEU A 218 -3.02 22.97 -18.00
N LEU A 219 -3.01 24.19 -17.44
CA LEU A 219 -4.20 24.90 -16.98
C LEU A 219 -4.81 25.82 -18.05
N ASP A 220 -4.12 26.07 -19.16
CA ASP A 220 -4.63 26.90 -20.24
C ASP A 220 -5.77 26.19 -20.99
N ARG A 221 -6.99 26.71 -20.79
CA ARG A 221 -8.21 26.27 -21.49
C ARG A 221 -8.11 26.30 -23.01
N ARG A 222 -7.26 27.15 -23.59
CA ARG A 222 -7.05 27.26 -25.05
C ARG A 222 -6.22 26.09 -25.56
N LYS A 223 -5.27 25.60 -24.75
CA LYS A 223 -4.42 24.45 -25.06
C LYS A 223 -5.10 23.12 -24.73
N ASN A 224 -6.05 23.11 -23.80
CA ASN A 224 -6.78 21.93 -23.34
C ASN A 224 -8.30 22.10 -23.49
N PRO A 225 -8.84 22.21 -24.72
CA PRO A 225 -10.25 22.53 -24.94
C PRO A 225 -11.21 21.44 -24.43
N ASP A 226 -10.74 20.19 -24.33
CA ASP A 226 -11.55 19.03 -23.95
C ASP A 226 -11.80 18.96 -22.43
N ARG A 227 -11.03 19.73 -21.65
CA ARG A 227 -11.15 19.77 -20.19
C ARG A 227 -12.09 20.89 -19.76
N LEU A 228 -13.39 20.60 -19.82
CA LEU A 228 -14.44 21.57 -19.44
C LEU A 228 -14.27 22.14 -18.03
N ILE A 229 -13.69 21.35 -17.11
CA ILE A 229 -13.40 21.75 -15.73
C ILE A 229 -12.46 22.97 -15.63
N LEU A 230 -11.62 23.22 -16.66
CA LEU A 230 -10.74 24.41 -16.71
C LEU A 230 -11.51 25.72 -16.92
N ARG A 231 -12.83 25.67 -17.14
CA ARG A 231 -13.69 26.86 -17.17
C ARG A 231 -14.16 27.28 -15.80
N GLU A 232 -14.06 26.39 -14.81
CA GLU A 232 -14.48 26.63 -13.45
C GLU A 232 -13.23 26.88 -12.60
N GLU A 233 -12.99 28.15 -12.28
CA GLU A 233 -11.79 28.57 -11.55
C GLU A 233 -11.68 27.87 -10.19
N GLN A 234 -12.79 27.72 -9.47
CA GLN A 234 -12.81 27.03 -8.18
C GLN A 234 -12.40 25.55 -8.30
N ALA A 235 -12.91 24.85 -9.31
CA ALA A 235 -12.57 23.45 -9.53
C ALA A 235 -11.09 23.24 -9.88
N ILE A 236 -10.43 24.23 -10.50
CA ILE A 236 -8.98 24.21 -10.70
C ILE A 236 -8.26 24.24 -9.34
N TRP A 237 -8.65 25.13 -8.43
CA TRP A 237 -8.04 25.23 -7.11
C TRP A 237 -8.27 23.97 -6.27
N GLU A 238 -9.47 23.41 -6.32
CA GLU A 238 -9.80 22.14 -5.66
C GLU A 238 -8.96 20.99 -6.22
N ALA A 239 -8.83 20.89 -7.55
CA ALA A 239 -8.00 19.88 -8.20
C ALA A 239 -6.52 20.02 -7.82
N ILE A 240 -6.00 21.25 -7.72
CA ILE A 240 -4.64 21.51 -7.24
C ILE A 240 -4.49 21.06 -5.78
N CYS A 241 -5.46 21.38 -4.93
CA CYS A 241 -5.43 20.97 -3.52
C CYS A 241 -5.45 19.43 -3.37
N VAL A 242 -6.29 18.75 -4.14
CA VAL A 242 -6.35 17.27 -4.17
C VAL A 242 -5.03 16.67 -4.68
N ALA A 243 -4.45 17.26 -5.72
CA ALA A 243 -3.21 16.75 -6.33
C ALA A 243 -1.98 16.93 -5.43
N LEU A 244 -1.86 18.06 -4.74
CA LEU A 244 -0.71 18.35 -3.86
C LEU A 244 -0.79 17.60 -2.53
N GLY A 245 -2.00 17.33 -2.04
CA GLY A 245 -2.23 16.70 -0.75
C GLY A 245 -1.98 17.64 0.44
N GLU A 246 -2.54 17.26 1.60
CA GLU A 246 -2.64 18.14 2.77
C GLU A 246 -1.28 18.60 3.32
N ASN A 247 -0.30 17.70 3.42
CA ASN A 247 1.02 18.04 3.96
C ASN A 247 1.78 19.04 3.08
N THR A 248 1.70 18.89 1.75
CA THR A 248 2.36 19.82 0.81
C THR A 248 1.74 21.21 0.90
N ILE A 249 0.41 21.28 1.04
CA ILE A 249 -0.32 22.54 1.23
C ILE A 249 0.12 23.22 2.54
N LYS A 250 0.25 22.47 3.64
CA LYS A 250 0.75 23.01 4.92
C LYS A 250 2.15 23.62 4.78
N HIS A 251 3.07 22.92 4.10
CA HIS A 251 4.42 23.45 3.85
C HIS A 251 4.41 24.70 2.95
N MET A 252 3.53 24.73 1.94
CA MET A 252 3.35 25.90 1.09
C MET A 252 2.87 27.11 1.89
N PHE A 253 1.90 26.94 2.79
CA PHE A 253 1.43 28.02 3.67
C PHE A 253 2.52 28.48 4.64
N GLY A 254 3.27 27.56 5.25
CA GLY A 254 4.42 27.91 6.08
C GLY A 254 5.48 28.73 5.33
N TYR A 255 5.73 28.39 4.06
CA TYR A 255 6.61 29.16 3.19
C TYR A 255 6.05 30.56 2.84
N LEU A 256 4.77 30.65 2.50
CA LEU A 256 4.12 31.91 2.09
C LEU A 256 3.90 32.90 3.25
N LEU A 257 3.59 32.38 4.44
CA LEU A 257 3.18 33.17 5.60
C LEU A 257 4.28 33.28 6.66
N GLY A 258 5.40 32.57 6.50
CA GLY A 258 6.64 32.78 7.27
C GLY A 258 6.58 32.41 8.75
N SER A 259 5.57 31.67 9.22
CA SER A 259 5.49 31.21 10.61
C SER A 259 4.72 29.89 10.73
N GLU A 260 5.09 29.08 11.73
CA GLU A 260 4.36 27.85 12.09
C GLU A 260 2.96 28.17 12.65
N GLU A 261 2.78 29.32 13.31
CA GLU A 261 1.46 29.79 13.79
C GLU A 261 0.44 29.95 12.65
N ALA A 262 0.87 30.42 11.47
CA ALA A 262 0.00 30.57 10.31
C ALA A 262 -0.47 29.22 9.70
N VAL A 263 0.25 28.13 9.97
CA VAL A 263 -0.13 26.77 9.54
C VAL A 263 -1.23 26.21 10.45
N ASP A 264 -1.16 26.50 11.74
CA ASP A 264 -2.17 26.11 12.73
C ASP A 264 -3.48 26.89 12.53
N ASP A 265 -3.39 28.18 12.20
CA ASP A 265 -4.55 29.01 11.85
C ASP A 265 -5.27 28.51 10.58
N TRP A 266 -4.53 28.01 9.58
CA TRP A 266 -5.13 27.41 8.38
C TRP A 266 -5.84 26.09 8.69
N ALA A 267 -5.23 25.23 9.51
CA ALA A 267 -5.86 23.99 9.94
C ALA A 267 -7.16 24.25 10.72
N ALA A 268 -7.17 25.29 11.56
CA ALA A 268 -8.35 25.74 12.29
C ALA A 268 -9.44 26.30 11.36
N LEU A 269 -9.08 27.12 10.37
CA LEU A 269 -10.02 27.66 9.37
C LEU A 269 -10.63 26.58 8.48
N ARG A 270 -9.85 25.58 8.07
CA ARG A 270 -10.36 24.45 7.28
C ARG A 270 -11.36 23.63 8.09
N LYS A 271 -11.02 23.31 9.35
CA LYS A 271 -11.92 22.60 10.26
C LYS A 271 -13.23 23.38 10.47
N ALA A 272 -13.14 24.68 10.69
CA ALA A 272 -14.31 25.55 10.82
C ALA A 272 -15.13 25.62 9.52
N SER A 273 -14.50 25.58 8.34
CA SER A 273 -15.18 25.55 7.05
C SER A 273 -15.88 24.21 6.80
N GLU A 274 -15.25 23.08 7.15
CA GLU A 274 -15.84 21.75 7.06
C GLU A 274 -17.04 21.62 8.02
N GLU A 275 -16.92 22.12 9.25
CA GLU A 275 -18.01 22.20 10.23
C GLU A 275 -19.16 23.11 9.77
N ALA A 276 -18.86 24.25 9.15
CA ALA A 276 -19.86 25.15 8.59
C ALA A 276 -20.59 24.57 7.37
N LEU A 277 -19.89 23.78 6.54
CA LEU A 277 -20.50 23.06 5.41
C LEU A 277 -21.42 21.93 5.87
N THR A 278 -21.08 21.23 6.97
CA THR A 278 -21.96 20.22 7.56
C THR A 278 -23.22 20.82 8.19
N LEU A 279 -23.12 21.97 8.86
CA LEU A 279 -24.28 22.66 9.45
C LEU A 279 -25.24 23.20 8.39
N ARG A 280 -24.73 23.59 7.21
CA ARG A 280 -25.56 24.10 6.11
C ARG A 280 -26.30 23.00 5.34
N ALA A 281 -25.82 21.77 5.39
CA ALA A 281 -26.44 20.61 4.76
C ALA A 281 -27.63 20.05 5.57
N GLU A 282 -27.75 20.41 6.85
CA GLU A 282 -28.87 20.00 7.72
C GLU A 282 -30.10 20.90 7.60
N ASP A 283 -29.97 22.13 7.08
CA ASP A 283 -31.05 23.12 6.96
C ASP A 283 -31.79 23.10 5.60
N ASP A 284 -31.32 22.29 4.64
CA ASP A 284 -31.80 22.29 3.24
C ASP A 284 -32.63 21.04 2.88
N ASP A 285 -33.27 20.40 3.87
CA ASP A 285 -34.28 19.36 3.63
C ASP A 285 -35.65 20.06 3.41
N PRO A 286 -36.13 20.22 2.16
CA PRO A 286 -37.41 20.88 1.94
C PRO A 286 -38.52 20.03 2.54
N GLU A 287 -39.31 20.61 3.46
CA GLU A 287 -40.50 19.95 4.00
C GLU A 287 -41.34 19.35 2.86
N PRO A 288 -41.79 18.09 2.98
CA PRO A 288 -42.62 17.47 1.97
C PRO A 288 -43.94 18.25 1.89
N GLN A 289 -44.16 18.93 0.76
CA GLN A 289 -45.43 19.57 0.46
C GLN A 289 -46.49 18.46 0.32
N PHE A 290 -47.38 18.38 1.31
CA PHE A 290 -48.60 17.56 1.28
C PHE A 290 -49.66 18.16 0.36
#